data_AF-A0A367U767-F1
#
_entry.id   AF-A0A367U767-F1
#
_cell.length_a   1.000
_cell.length_b   1.000
_cell.length_c   1.000
_cell.angle_alpha   90.00
_cell.angle_beta   90.00
_cell.angle_gamma   90.00
#
_symmetry.space_group_name_H-M   'P 1'
#
loop_
_entity.id
_entity.type
_entity.pdbx_description
1 polymer ?
#
loop_
_entity_poly.entity_id
_entity_poly.type
_entity_poly.pdbx_seq_one_letter_code
_entity_poly.pdbx_strand_id
1 'polypeptide(L)' 'MRRTTLKELGQSIERKKAELGYSGQDYVARNSGEFRTESKRALLRNIAAAAAERGEESAFKANY' A
#
# COMPACT_ATOMS: atom_id res chain seq x y z
N MET A 1 23.63 18.64 8.22
CA MET A 1 22.25 18.26 7.87
C MET A 1 21.50 19.53 7.49
N ARG A 2 21.03 19.69 6.24
CA ARG A 2 20.31 20.92 5.84
C ARG A 2 18.94 20.96 6.53
N ARG A 3 18.60 22.09 7.15
CA ARG A 3 17.23 22.36 7.62
C ARG A 3 16.37 22.63 6.39
N THR A 4 15.27 21.88 6.27
CA THR A 4 14.27 22.06 5.22
C THR A 4 12.95 22.41 5.89
N THR A 5 12.22 23.36 5.33
CA THR A 5 10.88 23.72 5.83
C THR A 5 9.84 22.68 5.40
N LEU A 6 8.72 22.58 6.12
CA LEU A 6 7.62 21.70 5.73
C LEU A 6 7.07 22.03 4.32
N LYS A 7 7.11 23.31 3.94
CA LYS A 7 6.69 23.79 2.61
C LYS A 7 7.59 23.24 1.50
N GLU A 8 8.91 23.34 1.66
CA GLU A 8 9.88 22.84 0.69
C GLU A 8 9.81 21.32 0.57
N LEU A 9 9.60 20.62 1.69
CA LEU A 9 9.38 19.18 1.69
C LEU A 9 8.11 18.82 0.91
N GLY A 10 7.00 19.50 1.15
CA GLY A 10 5.74 19.30 0.42
C GLY A 10 5.91 19.49 -1.09
N GLN A 11 6.58 20.56 -1.52
CA GLN A 11 6.87 20.80 -2.94
C GLN A 11 7.75 19.70 -3.55
N SER A 12 8.73 19.19 -2.80
CA SER A 12 9.58 18.10 -3.27
C SER A 12 8.80 16.80 -3.47
N ILE A 13 7.85 16.52 -2.57
CA ILE A 13 6.98 15.34 -2.66
C ILE A 13 6.07 15.45 -3.89
N GLU A 14 5.42 16.60 -4.12
CA GLU A 14 4.53 16.78 -5.28
C GLU A 14 5.28 16.66 -6.61
N ARG A 15 6.51 17.18 -6.71
CA ARG A 15 7.36 16.95 -7.90
C ARG A 15 7.64 15.46 -8.10
N LYS A 16 7.99 14.74 -7.03
CA LYS A 16 8.31 13.32 -7.11
C LYS A 16 7.09 12.47 -7.51
N LYS A 17 5.89 12.86 -7.06
CA LYS A 17 4.63 12.21 -7.50
C LYS A 17 4.42 12.37 -9.00
N ALA A 18 4.57 13.59 -9.51
CA ALA A 18 4.40 13.86 -10.94
C ALA A 18 5.42 13.07 -11.80
N GLU A 19 6.69 12.98 -11.35
CA GLU A 19 7.71 12.14 -12.01
C GLU A 19 7.32 10.67 -12.07
N LEU A 20 6.59 10.17 -11.08
CA LEU A 20 6.12 8.79 -10.99
C LEU A 20 4.75 8.57 -11.66
N GLY A 21 4.17 9.61 -12.28
CA GLY A 21 2.87 9.53 -12.95
C GLY A 21 1.66 9.55 -11.99
N TYR A 22 1.86 9.92 -10.72
CA TYR A 22 0.76 10.07 -9.76
C TYR A 22 0.14 11.47 -9.86
N SER A 23 -1.19 11.54 -9.76
CA SER A 23 -1.95 12.79 -9.76
C SER A 23 -2.81 12.96 -8.52
N GLY A 24 -2.94 14.17 -7.98
CA GLY A 24 -3.86 14.44 -6.86
C GLY A 24 -3.63 13.56 -5.63
N GLN A 25 -4.69 12.84 -5.22
CA GLN A 25 -4.69 11.91 -4.08
C GLN A 25 -4.31 10.47 -4.49
N ASP A 26 -3.69 10.26 -5.66
CA ASP A 26 -3.10 9.00 -6.08
C ASP A 26 -1.85 8.69 -5.22
N TYR A 27 -2.06 8.48 -3.92
CA TYR A 27 -1.04 7.88 -3.07
C TYR A 27 -1.05 6.38 -3.34
N VAL A 28 0.09 5.73 -3.16
CA VAL A 28 0.13 4.28 -2.91
C VAL A 28 -0.92 4.01 -1.85
N ALA A 29 -2.00 3.31 -2.22
CA ALA A 29 -3.11 3.03 -1.33
C ALA A 29 -2.52 2.46 -0.04
N ARG A 30 -2.89 3.05 1.11
CA ARG A 30 -2.38 2.62 2.41
C ARG A 30 -2.58 1.11 2.50
N ASN A 31 -1.49 0.36 2.67
CA ASN A 31 -1.53 -1.09 2.78
C ASN A 31 -2.07 -1.55 4.16
N SER A 32 -2.98 -0.79 4.77
CA SER A 32 -3.78 -1.29 5.89
C SER A 32 -5.01 -2.02 5.34
N GLY A 33 -5.48 -3.03 6.05
CA GLY A 33 -6.70 -3.77 5.67
C GLY A 33 -7.90 -2.87 5.45
N GLU A 34 -8.00 -1.79 6.24
CA GLU A 34 -9.07 -0.79 6.19
C GLU A 34 -9.28 -0.18 4.81
N PHE A 35 -8.20 0.13 4.08
CA PHE A 35 -8.27 0.80 2.77
C PHE A 35 -8.09 -0.16 1.58
N ARG A 36 -8.09 -1.48 1.80
CA ARG A 36 -8.02 -2.44 0.69
C ARG A 36 -9.32 -2.48 -0.07
N THR A 37 -9.20 -2.58 -1.39
CA THR A 37 -10.35 -2.90 -2.26
C THR A 37 -10.89 -4.29 -1.94
N GLU A 38 -12.17 -4.52 -2.23
CA GLU A 38 -12.78 -5.84 -2.03
C GLU A 38 -12.08 -6.93 -2.86
N SER A 39 -11.69 -6.60 -4.09
CA SER A 39 -10.91 -7.51 -4.95
C SER A 39 -9.58 -7.93 -4.32
N LYS A 40 -8.89 -7.00 -3.63
CA LYS A 40 -7.63 -7.31 -2.93
C LYS A 40 -7.89 -8.17 -1.70
N ARG A 41 -8.95 -7.91 -0.93
CA ARG A 41 -9.34 -8.75 0.21
C ARG A 41 -9.64 -10.18 -0.22
N ALA A 42 -10.45 -10.34 -1.28
CA ALA A 42 -10.79 -11.65 -1.84
C ALA A 42 -9.53 -12.43 -2.27
N LEU A 43 -8.61 -11.78 -2.98
CA LEU A 43 -7.34 -12.39 -3.36
C LEU A 43 -6.55 -12.89 -2.15
N LEU A 44 -6.42 -12.07 -1.10
CA LEU A 44 -5.67 -12.44 0.10
C LEU A 44 -6.33 -13.62 0.84
N ARG A 45 -7.67 -13.66 0.90
CA ARG A 45 -8.41 -14.80 1.48
C ARG A 45 -8.16 -16.08 0.69
N ASN A 46 -8.17 -16.01 -0.64
CA ASN A 46 -7.92 -17.17 -1.50
C ASN A 46 -6.50 -17.72 -1.33
N ILE A 47 -5.51 -16.85 -1.21
CA ILE A 47 -4.12 -17.27 -0.95
C ILE A 47 -4.01 -17.97 0.42
N ALA A 48 -4.65 -17.42 1.45
CA ALA A 48 -4.67 -18.02 2.78
C ALA A 48 -5.39 -19.38 2.79
N ALA A 49 -6.51 -19.50 2.09
CA ALA A 49 -7.24 -20.76 1.94
C ALA A 49 -6.40 -21.82 1.22
N ALA A 50 -5.74 -21.45 0.11
CA ALA A 50 -4.87 -22.37 -0.62
C ALA A 50 -3.65 -22.83 0.21
N ALA A 51 -3.10 -21.99 1.08
CA ALA A 51 -2.05 -22.40 2.02
C ALA A 51 -2.59 -23.41 3.06
N ALA A 52 -3.77 -23.12 3.62
CA ALA A 52 -4.42 -24.03 4.58
C ALA A 52 -4.75 -25.40 3.98
N GLU A 53 -5.18 -25.45 2.71
CA GLU A 53 -5.41 -26.72 1.98
C GLU A 53 -4.14 -27.57 1.85
N ARG A 54 -2.95 -26.94 1.79
CA ARG A 54 -1.65 -27.63 1.80
C ARG A 54 -1.13 -27.94 3.21
N GLY A 55 -1.85 -27.55 4.26
CA GLY A 55 -1.39 -27.65 5.65
C GLY A 55 -0.29 -26.65 6.01
N GLU A 56 -0.14 -25.58 5.22
CA GLU A 56 0.86 -24.54 5.40
C GLU A 56 0.24 -23.26 5.99
N GLU A 57 1.04 -22.48 6.73
CA GLU A 57 0.65 -21.12 7.09
C GLU A 57 0.88 -20.18 5.89
N SER A 58 0.00 -19.19 5.71
CA SER A 58 0.23 -18.12 4.74
C SER A 58 1.53 -17.39 5.04
N ALA A 59 2.35 -17.16 4.01
CA ALA A 59 3.62 -16.44 4.12
C ALA A 59 3.46 -14.99 4.64
N PHE A 60 2.23 -14.49 4.74
CA PHE A 60 1.92 -13.17 5.28
C PHE A 60 0.69 -13.23 6.21
N LYS A 61 0.73 -12.40 7.26
CA LYS A 61 -0.43 -12.12 8.11
C LYS A 61 -1.23 -10.97 7.50
N ALA A 62 -2.29 -11.31 6.78
CA ALA A 62 -3.21 -10.32 6.25
C ALA A 62 -4.20 -9.87 7.33
N ASN A 63 -4.16 -8.58 7.67
CA ASN A 63 -5.29 -7.91 8.31
C ASN A 63 -6.28 -7.55 7.21
N TYR A 64 -7.41 -8.25 7.12
CA TYR A 64 -8.41 -8.05 6.06
C TYR A 64 -9.13 -6.72 6.19
#